data_AF-A0A1Q9WJ01-F1
#
_entry.id   AF-A0A1Q9WJ01-F1
#
_cell.length_a   1.000
_cell.length_b   1.000
_cell.length_c   1.000
_cell.angle_alpha   90.00
_cell.angle_beta   90.00
_cell.angle_gamma   90.00
#
_symmetry.space_group_name_H-M   'P 1'
#
loop_
_entity.id
_entity.type
_entity.pdbx_description
1 polymer ?
#
loop_
_entity_poly.entity_id
_entity_poly.type
_entity_poly.pdbx_seq_one_letter_code
_entity_poly.pdbx_strand_id
1 'polypeptide(L)'
;MSEAQVFSFAKKMTDAVVCLKNGGHQTQALMLTYVGIDQMAWLSIPGDKSSGKDFKAWVDNFMLAKNAISCTSDELWGARNGLLHMGTAEAGAHKDPSIRKIYYTFGNAKCTKNDTSDVFVLKAEDLILGFLLGVFWFIDHLKEHPDQLAITSAKLGRALGVRDISPDPSA
;
A
#
# COMPACT_ATOMS: atom_id res chain seq x y z
N MET A 1 14.55 -12.96 -12.78
CA MET A 1 14.37 -12.65 -11.34
C MET A 1 13.28 -13.56 -10.82
N SER A 2 13.32 -13.93 -9.54
CA SER A 2 12.34 -14.86 -8.93
C SER A 2 11.36 -14.14 -8.01
N GLU A 3 10.26 -14.81 -7.68
CA GLU A 3 9.26 -14.44 -6.68
C GLU A 3 9.89 -14.08 -5.33
N ALA A 4 11.02 -14.72 -4.99
CA ALA A 4 11.80 -14.42 -3.80
C ALA A 4 12.34 -12.97 -3.77
N GLN A 5 12.62 -12.37 -4.93
CA GLN A 5 13.07 -10.98 -5.00
C GLN A 5 11.90 -10.01 -4.80
N VAL A 6 10.72 -10.33 -5.33
CA VAL A 6 9.47 -9.57 -5.06
C VAL A 6 9.17 -9.60 -3.57
N PHE A 7 9.25 -10.79 -2.95
CA PHE A 7 9.10 -10.95 -1.51
C PHE A 7 10.15 -10.13 -0.75
N SER A 8 11.42 -10.23 -1.11
CA SER A 8 12.48 -9.48 -0.43
C SER A 8 12.28 -7.97 -0.52
N PHE A 9 11.78 -7.46 -1.65
CA PHE A 9 11.47 -6.04 -1.83
C PHE A 9 10.33 -5.59 -0.91
N ALA A 10 9.20 -6.31 -0.94
CA ALA A 10 8.06 -6.02 -0.08
C ALA A 10 8.37 -6.21 1.42
N LYS A 11 9.24 -7.17 1.75
CA LYS A 11 9.74 -7.37 3.13
C LYS A 11 10.50 -6.14 3.61
N LYS A 12 11.43 -5.59 2.83
CA LYS A 12 12.17 -4.37 3.22
C LYS A 12 11.24 -3.18 3.46
N MET A 13 10.20 -3.04 2.63
CA MET A 13 9.14 -2.04 2.86
C MET A 13 8.42 -2.27 4.19
N THR A 14 8.04 -3.52 4.47
CA THR A 14 7.36 -3.89 5.72
C THR A 14 8.25 -3.68 6.94
N ASP A 15 9.54 -4.02 6.86
CA ASP A 15 10.52 -3.79 7.93
C ASP A 15 10.61 -2.30 8.27
N ALA A 16 10.60 -1.41 7.25
CA ALA A 16 10.59 0.04 7.45
C ALA A 16 9.28 0.54 8.09
N VAL A 17 8.13 0.03 7.67
CA VAL A 17 6.83 0.32 8.29
C VAL A 17 6.83 -0.07 9.77
N VAL A 18 7.35 -1.27 10.10
CA VAL A 18 7.45 -1.75 11.48
C VAL A 18 8.41 -0.89 12.31
N CYS A 19 9.54 -0.48 11.76
CA CYS A 19 10.48 0.42 12.41
C CYS A 19 9.81 1.74 12.81
N LEU A 20 9.11 2.39 11.86
CA LEU A 20 8.37 3.63 12.10
C LEU A 20 7.27 3.46 13.16
N LYS A 21 6.48 2.40 13.04
CA LYS A 21 5.42 2.08 14.00
C LYS A 21 5.97 1.91 15.42
N ASN A 22 7.06 1.14 15.58
CA ASN A 22 7.69 0.89 16.88
C ASN A 22 8.34 2.15 17.47
N GLY A 23 8.80 3.07 16.61
CA GLY A 23 9.29 4.39 17.03
C GLY A 23 8.19 5.41 17.37
N GLY A 24 6.91 5.03 17.28
CA GLY A 24 5.78 5.95 17.54
C GLY A 24 5.42 6.85 16.36
N HIS A 25 6.03 6.66 15.18
CA HIS A 25 5.76 7.41 13.96
C HIS A 25 4.60 6.80 13.17
N GLN A 26 3.42 6.76 13.80
CA GLN A 26 2.25 6.03 13.34
C GLN A 26 1.73 6.50 11.97
N THR A 27 1.61 7.81 11.78
CA THR A 27 1.18 8.40 10.50
C THR A 27 2.14 8.07 9.37
N GLN A 28 3.45 8.15 9.64
CA GLN A 28 4.50 7.84 8.67
C GLN A 28 4.50 6.35 8.31
N ALA A 29 4.24 5.47 9.28
CA ALA A 29 4.07 4.04 9.01
C ALA A 29 2.89 3.76 8.06
N LEU A 30 1.75 4.44 8.24
CA LEU A 30 0.60 4.35 7.34
C LEU A 30 0.91 4.91 5.95
N MET A 31 1.55 6.08 5.86
CA MET A 31 1.98 6.66 4.60
C MET A 31 2.85 5.68 3.82
N LEU A 32 3.83 5.07 4.50
CA LEU A 32 4.74 4.11 3.87
C LEU A 32 4.03 2.80 3.47
N THR A 33 3.01 2.39 4.21
CA THR A 33 2.14 1.27 3.83
C THR A 33 1.41 1.56 2.52
N TYR A 34 0.83 2.76 2.37
CA TYR A 34 0.19 3.17 1.11
C TYR A 34 1.16 3.27 -0.06
N VAL A 35 2.39 3.76 0.18
CA VAL A 35 3.45 3.74 -0.83
C VAL A 35 3.78 2.31 -1.24
N GLY A 36 3.84 1.37 -0.29
CA GLY A 36 4.01 -0.06 -0.58
C GLY A 36 2.92 -0.61 -1.50
N ILE A 37 1.66 -0.28 -1.23
CA ILE A 37 0.52 -0.66 -2.08
C ILE A 37 0.65 -0.06 -3.48
N ASP A 38 0.96 1.24 -3.60
CA ASP A 38 1.19 1.91 -4.90
C ASP A 38 2.29 1.21 -5.72
N GLN A 39 3.38 0.79 -5.05
CA GLN A 39 4.47 0.07 -5.69
C GLN A 39 4.06 -1.33 -6.16
N MET A 40 3.29 -2.07 -5.35
CA MET A 40 2.79 -3.38 -5.77
C MET A 40 1.82 -3.27 -6.96
N ALA A 41 0.91 -2.29 -6.93
CA ALA A 41 0.00 -2.00 -8.04
C ALA A 41 0.75 -1.60 -9.31
N TRP A 42 1.83 -0.82 -9.19
CA TRP A 42 2.70 -0.55 -10.32
C TRP A 42 3.37 -1.83 -10.82
N LEU A 43 3.94 -2.65 -9.95
CA LEU A 43 4.60 -3.91 -10.35
C LEU A 43 3.66 -4.90 -11.06
N SER A 44 2.35 -4.85 -10.81
CA SER A 44 1.37 -5.74 -11.42
C SER A 44 0.88 -5.34 -12.82
N ILE A 45 1.28 -4.18 -13.34
CA ILE A 45 0.85 -3.69 -14.67
C ILE A 45 2.00 -3.65 -15.69
N PRO A 46 1.73 -3.89 -16.99
CA PRO A 46 2.73 -3.79 -18.05
C PRO A 46 3.20 -2.36 -18.33
N GLY A 47 2.35 -1.35 -18.06
CA GLY A 47 2.67 0.05 -18.31
C GLY A 47 3.69 0.65 -17.34
N ASP A 48 4.31 1.76 -17.74
CA ASP A 48 5.32 2.45 -16.91
C ASP A 48 4.73 3.32 -15.80
N LYS A 49 3.46 3.71 -15.93
CA LYS A 49 2.76 4.56 -14.95
C LYS A 49 1.56 3.82 -14.39
N SER A 50 1.47 3.76 -13.07
CA SER A 50 0.30 3.28 -12.34
C SER A 50 -0.65 4.44 -12.10
N SER A 51 -1.95 4.15 -12.13
CA SER A 51 -3.04 5.10 -11.85
C SER A 51 -3.86 4.64 -10.66
N GLY A 52 -4.82 5.47 -10.23
CA GLY A 52 -5.78 5.07 -9.19
C GLY A 52 -6.61 3.85 -9.57
N LYS A 53 -6.82 3.59 -10.87
CA LYS A 53 -7.48 2.36 -11.33
C LYS A 53 -6.64 1.13 -11.00
N ASP A 54 -5.34 1.22 -11.21
CA ASP A 54 -4.41 0.11 -11.00
C ASP A 54 -4.21 -0.15 -9.50
N PHE A 55 -4.12 0.91 -8.69
CA PHE A 55 -4.15 0.80 -7.23
C PHE A 55 -5.38 0.03 -6.75
N LYS A 56 -6.57 0.46 -7.18
CA LYS A 56 -7.83 -0.16 -6.76
C LYS A 56 -7.92 -1.61 -7.20
N ALA A 57 -7.55 -1.91 -8.45
CA ALA A 57 -7.53 -3.27 -8.96
C ALA A 57 -6.58 -4.18 -8.16
N TRP A 58 -5.40 -3.70 -7.78
CA TRP A 58 -4.48 -4.47 -6.94
C TRP A 58 -5.06 -4.71 -5.54
N VAL A 59 -5.63 -3.67 -4.93
CA VAL A 59 -6.28 -3.75 -3.62
C VAL A 59 -7.45 -4.74 -3.64
N ASP A 60 -8.31 -4.68 -4.66
CA ASP A 60 -9.46 -5.58 -4.76
C ASP A 60 -9.01 -7.04 -4.93
N ASN A 61 -8.08 -7.30 -5.85
CA ASN A 61 -7.63 -8.65 -6.17
C ASN A 61 -6.80 -9.29 -5.05
N PHE A 62 -5.93 -8.50 -4.43
CA PHE A 62 -4.93 -9.04 -3.53
C PHE A 62 -5.16 -8.62 -2.08
N MET A 63 -5.71 -7.46 -1.75
CA MET A 63 -5.95 -7.13 -0.33
C MET A 63 -7.35 -7.49 0.14
N LEU A 64 -8.40 -7.00 -0.51
CA LEU A 64 -9.77 -7.06 0.02
C LEU A 64 -10.48 -8.36 -0.29
N ALA A 65 -10.23 -9.01 -1.43
CA ALA A 65 -10.90 -10.26 -1.80
C ALA A 65 -10.72 -11.39 -0.76
N LYS A 66 -9.65 -11.34 0.03
CA LYS A 66 -9.29 -12.39 1.00
C LYS A 66 -9.11 -11.88 2.43
N ASN A 67 -9.25 -10.57 2.68
CA ASN A 67 -9.22 -9.99 4.03
C ASN A 67 -10.60 -9.46 4.42
N ALA A 68 -10.96 -9.61 5.69
CA ALA A 68 -12.20 -9.05 6.26
C ALA A 68 -12.07 -7.56 6.61
N ILE A 69 -11.44 -6.73 5.77
CA ILE A 69 -11.39 -5.28 5.99
C ILE A 69 -12.65 -4.66 5.37
N SER A 70 -13.53 -4.11 6.20
CA SER A 70 -14.85 -3.59 5.77
C SER A 70 -14.81 -2.21 5.11
N CYS A 71 -13.77 -1.94 4.30
CA CYS A 71 -13.68 -0.77 3.44
C CYS A 71 -13.54 -1.18 1.97
N THR A 72 -13.79 -0.23 1.08
CA THR A 72 -13.63 -0.42 -0.37
C THR A 72 -12.27 0.05 -0.86
N SER A 73 -11.89 -0.37 -2.07
CA SER A 73 -10.69 0.14 -2.73
C SER A 73 -10.80 1.64 -3.04
N ASP A 74 -12.00 2.16 -3.30
CA ASP A 74 -12.27 3.59 -3.44
C ASP A 74 -11.99 4.39 -2.16
N GLU A 75 -12.42 3.86 -1.01
CA GLU A 75 -12.16 4.47 0.30
C GLU A 75 -10.66 4.45 0.64
N LEU A 76 -9.98 3.33 0.37
CA LEU A 76 -8.52 3.24 0.54
C LEU A 76 -7.76 4.18 -0.40
N TRP A 77 -8.22 4.34 -1.65
CA TRP A 77 -7.64 5.31 -2.59
C TRP A 77 -7.85 6.76 -2.13
N GLY A 78 -9.04 7.08 -1.61
CA GLY A 78 -9.35 8.38 -1.02
C GLY A 78 -8.44 8.68 0.18
N ALA A 79 -8.34 7.72 1.10
CA ALA A 79 -7.49 7.82 2.29
C ALA A 79 -6.00 7.97 1.93
N ARG A 80 -5.50 7.19 0.95
CA ARG A 80 -4.16 7.33 0.39
C ARG A 80 -3.90 8.75 -0.11
N ASN A 81 -4.82 9.32 -0.89
CA ASN A 81 -4.65 10.66 -1.43
C ASN A 81 -4.63 11.74 -0.36
N GLY A 82 -5.58 11.68 0.60
CA GLY A 82 -5.61 12.63 1.70
C GLY A 82 -4.35 12.56 2.55
N LEU A 83 -3.92 11.34 2.89
CA LEU A 83 -2.77 11.15 3.76
C LEU A 83 -1.47 11.56 3.07
N LEU A 84 -1.19 11.08 1.85
CA LEU A 84 0.08 11.33 1.18
C LEU A 84 0.23 12.76 0.63
N HIS A 85 -0.85 13.42 0.23
CA HIS A 85 -0.76 14.75 -0.37
C HIS A 85 -1.08 15.89 0.60
N MET A 86 -1.97 15.65 1.58
CA MET A 86 -2.46 16.70 2.48
C MET A 86 -2.13 16.43 3.95
N GLY A 87 -1.74 15.20 4.31
CA GLY A 87 -1.54 14.81 5.70
C GLY A 87 -2.84 14.73 6.51
N THR A 88 -3.99 14.61 5.86
CA THR A 88 -5.32 14.58 6.51
C THR A 88 -6.16 13.40 6.00
N ALA A 89 -7.33 13.17 6.61
CA ALA A 89 -8.30 12.20 6.10
C ALA A 89 -9.07 12.71 4.85
N GLU A 90 -8.91 14.00 4.50
CA GLU A 90 -9.69 14.66 3.46
C GLU A 90 -9.04 14.52 2.09
N ALA A 91 -9.83 14.16 1.08
CA ALA A 91 -9.40 14.04 -0.30
C ALA A 91 -10.51 14.47 -1.26
N GLY A 92 -10.16 14.75 -2.51
CA GLY A 92 -11.13 15.10 -3.55
C GLY A 92 -12.20 14.02 -3.81
N ALA A 93 -11.93 12.76 -3.42
CA ALA A 93 -12.87 11.65 -3.51
C ALA A 93 -14.14 11.86 -2.66
N HIS A 94 -14.05 12.57 -1.53
CA HIS A 94 -15.17 12.78 -0.60
C HIS A 94 -16.20 13.80 -1.08
N LYS A 95 -16.06 14.29 -2.32
CA LYS A 95 -17.15 14.94 -3.04
C LYS A 95 -18.26 13.95 -3.40
N ASP A 96 -17.91 12.67 -3.52
CA ASP A 96 -18.86 11.57 -3.59
C ASP A 96 -19.23 11.12 -2.16
N PRO A 97 -20.49 11.30 -1.73
CA PRO A 97 -20.91 10.95 -0.36
C PRO A 97 -20.95 9.43 -0.11
N SER A 98 -20.79 8.59 -1.14
CA SER A 98 -20.69 7.13 -0.99
C SER A 98 -19.32 6.66 -0.53
N ILE A 99 -18.29 7.51 -0.63
CA ILE A 99 -16.93 7.20 -0.20
C ILE A 99 -16.72 7.74 1.22
N ARG A 100 -16.63 6.82 2.20
CA ARG A 100 -16.38 7.21 3.60
C ARG A 100 -14.93 7.64 3.80
N LYS A 101 -14.74 8.61 4.69
CA LYS A 101 -13.42 9.03 5.18
C LYS A 101 -12.86 7.96 6.10
N ILE A 102 -11.63 7.51 5.83
CA ILE A 102 -10.96 6.57 6.72
C ILE A 102 -10.21 7.35 7.80
N TYR A 103 -10.57 7.09 9.05
CA TYR A 103 -9.83 7.50 10.24
C TYR A 103 -9.11 6.30 10.84
N TYR A 104 -8.01 6.54 11.54
CA TYR A 104 -7.17 5.47 12.07
C TYR A 104 -7.15 5.44 13.59
N THR A 105 -7.22 4.24 14.15
CA THR A 105 -6.75 3.97 15.51
C THR A 105 -5.42 3.22 15.49
N PHE A 106 -4.67 3.34 16.59
CA PHE A 106 -3.35 2.72 16.74
C PHE A 106 -3.25 1.99 18.08
N GLY A 107 -2.51 0.88 18.10
CA GLY A 107 -2.28 0.11 19.31
C GLY A 107 -3.59 -0.35 19.97
N ASN A 108 -3.80 0.09 21.22
CA ASN A 108 -4.97 -0.26 22.01
C ASN A 108 -6.12 0.76 21.90
N ALA A 109 -5.95 1.84 21.12
CA ALA A 109 -7.01 2.81 20.89
C ALA A 109 -8.18 2.14 20.14
N LYS A 110 -9.40 2.39 20.62
CA LYS A 110 -10.64 1.89 20.01
C LYS A 110 -11.57 3.06 19.75
N CYS A 111 -12.27 3.02 18.62
CA CYS A 111 -13.41 3.89 18.41
C CYS A 111 -14.56 3.39 19.30
N THR A 112 -14.93 4.18 20.30
CA THR A 112 -16.03 3.86 21.21
C THR A 112 -17.36 4.48 20.78
N LYS A 113 -17.30 5.45 19.85
CA LYS A 113 -18.46 6.15 19.32
C LYS A 113 -18.13 6.67 17.91
N ASN A 114 -19.01 6.37 16.95
CA ASN A 114 -18.99 6.95 15.61
C ASN A 114 -20.44 7.24 15.22
N ASP A 115 -20.88 8.49 15.41
CA ASP A 115 -22.28 8.88 15.18
C ASP A 115 -22.54 9.30 13.73
N THR A 116 -21.54 9.22 12.85
CA THR A 116 -21.65 9.62 11.46
C THR A 116 -21.49 8.43 10.53
N SER A 117 -22.21 8.45 9.41
CA SER A 117 -22.14 7.40 8.40
C SER A 117 -21.03 7.65 7.37
N ASP A 118 -20.47 8.86 7.33
CA ASP A 118 -19.43 9.28 6.38
C ASP A 118 -18.01 8.94 6.84
N VAL A 119 -17.86 8.33 8.02
CA VAL A 119 -16.56 7.93 8.58
C VAL A 119 -16.50 6.43 8.78
N PHE A 120 -15.40 5.83 8.31
CA PHE A 120 -15.00 4.48 8.66
C PHE A 120 -13.72 4.53 9.52
N VAL A 121 -13.74 3.88 10.68
CA VAL A 121 -12.55 3.83 11.55
C VAL A 121 -11.83 2.51 11.37
N LEU A 122 -10.63 2.56 10.80
CA LEU A 122 -9.78 1.42 10.52
C LEU A 122 -8.66 1.34 11.55
N LYS A 123 -8.39 0.16 12.10
CA LYS A 123 -7.18 -0.05 12.89
C LYS A 123 -5.97 -0.08 11.95
N ALA A 124 -4.98 0.77 12.20
CA ALA A 124 -3.81 0.90 11.33
C ALA A 124 -3.05 -0.42 11.15
N GLU A 125 -2.97 -1.23 12.22
CA GLU A 125 -2.35 -2.55 12.16
C GLU A 125 -3.06 -3.51 11.20
N ASP A 126 -4.38 -3.39 11.04
CA ASP A 126 -5.14 -4.24 10.12
C ASP A 126 -4.85 -3.85 8.66
N LEU A 127 -4.60 -2.56 8.37
CA LEU A 127 -4.13 -2.12 7.06
C LEU A 127 -2.72 -2.66 6.76
N ILE A 128 -1.80 -2.55 7.73
CA ILE A 128 -0.41 -3.03 7.58
C ILE A 128 -0.40 -4.54 7.34
N LEU A 129 -1.17 -5.30 8.14
CA LEU A 129 -1.32 -6.74 7.97
C LEU A 129 -1.98 -7.09 6.64
N GLY A 130 -3.03 -6.35 6.27
CA GLY A 130 -3.72 -6.52 5.00
C GLY A 130 -2.80 -6.33 3.79
N PHE A 131 -1.90 -5.34 3.85
CA PHE A 131 -0.87 -5.13 2.83
C PHE A 131 0.09 -6.32 2.75
N LEU A 132 0.61 -6.81 3.89
CA LEU A 132 1.52 -7.95 3.93
C LEU A 132 0.88 -9.23 3.37
N LEU A 133 -0.38 -9.51 3.74
CA LEU A 133 -1.14 -10.62 3.17
C LEU A 133 -1.39 -10.42 1.68
N GLY A 134 -1.71 -9.19 1.26
CA GLY A 134 -1.80 -8.78 -0.14
C GLY A 134 -0.57 -9.14 -0.96
N VAL A 135 0.62 -8.84 -0.44
CA VAL A 135 1.89 -9.21 -1.05
C VAL A 135 2.02 -10.74 -1.19
N PHE A 136 1.66 -11.51 -0.15
CA PHE A 136 1.71 -12.97 -0.23
C PHE A 136 0.81 -13.54 -1.31
N TRP A 137 -0.43 -13.06 -1.41
CA TRP A 137 -1.36 -13.52 -2.45
C TRP A 137 -0.97 -13.04 -3.84
N PHE A 138 -0.38 -11.85 -3.96
CA PHE A 138 0.19 -11.39 -5.22
C PHE A 138 1.36 -12.28 -5.67
N ILE A 139 2.27 -12.64 -4.75
CA ILE A 139 3.36 -13.57 -5.04
C ILE A 139 2.82 -14.94 -5.47
N ASP A 140 1.79 -15.45 -4.79
CA ASP A 140 1.18 -16.73 -5.12
C ASP A 140 0.56 -16.69 -6.52
N HIS A 141 -0.15 -15.61 -6.85
CA HIS A 141 -0.65 -15.35 -8.19
C HIS A 141 0.45 -15.32 -9.25
N LEU A 142 1.60 -14.69 -8.97
CA LEU A 142 2.72 -14.64 -9.92
C LEU A 142 3.30 -16.01 -10.26
N LYS A 143 3.26 -16.99 -9.33
CA LYS A 143 3.72 -18.36 -9.60
C LYS A 143 2.89 -19.03 -10.69
N GLU A 144 1.60 -18.73 -10.73
CA GLU A 144 0.66 -19.27 -11.72
C GLU A 144 0.64 -18.47 -13.03
N HIS A 145 1.25 -17.27 -13.04
CA HIS A 145 1.19 -16.31 -14.15
C HIS A 145 2.60 -15.85 -14.58
N PRO A 146 3.36 -16.69 -15.31
CA PRO A 146 4.76 -16.42 -15.66
C PRO A 146 4.96 -15.14 -16.48
N ASP A 147 3.99 -14.76 -17.33
CA ASP A 147 4.04 -13.52 -18.10
C ASP A 147 4.01 -12.28 -17.19
N GLN A 148 3.18 -12.32 -16.13
CA GLN A 148 3.13 -11.24 -15.14
C GLN A 148 4.39 -11.22 -14.28
N LEU A 149 4.93 -12.40 -13.92
CA LEU A 149 6.20 -12.50 -13.21
C LEU A 149 7.35 -11.89 -14.01
N ALA A 150 7.39 -12.10 -15.33
CA ALA A 150 8.39 -11.49 -16.20
C ALA A 150 8.30 -9.96 -16.21
N ILE A 151 7.08 -9.40 -16.29
CA ILE A 151 6.83 -7.95 -16.20
C ILE A 151 7.30 -7.41 -14.84
N THR A 152 6.81 -8.00 -13.74
CA THR A 152 7.16 -7.59 -12.38
C THR A 152 8.68 -7.65 -12.17
N SER A 153 9.32 -8.72 -12.63
CA SER A 153 10.78 -8.91 -12.59
C SER A 153 11.54 -7.80 -13.29
N ALA A 154 11.15 -7.48 -14.53
CA ALA A 154 11.80 -6.42 -15.30
C ALA A 154 11.65 -5.06 -14.60
N LYS A 155 10.45 -4.76 -14.08
CA LYS A 155 10.17 -3.50 -13.39
C LYS A 155 10.92 -3.38 -12.07
N LEU A 156 10.98 -4.46 -11.29
CA LEU A 156 11.72 -4.51 -10.04
C LEU A 156 13.22 -4.31 -10.28
N GLY A 157 13.77 -4.86 -11.37
CA GLY A 157 15.16 -4.62 -11.76
C GLY A 157 15.48 -3.15 -12.00
N ARG A 158 14.55 -2.39 -12.58
CA ARG A 158 14.70 -0.93 -12.74
C ARG A 158 14.67 -0.18 -11.41
N ALA A 159 13.82 -0.63 -10.47
CA ALA A 159 13.69 0.00 -9.16
C ALA A 159 14.89 -0.29 -8.24
N LEU A 160 15.45 -1.51 -8.32
CA LEU A 160 16.63 -1.93 -7.58
C LEU A 160 17.95 -1.55 -8.26
N GLY A 161 17.89 -1.08 -9.51
CA GLY A 161 19.04 -0.73 -10.30
C GLY A 161 19.87 0.34 -9.59
N VAL A 162 21.05 -0.08 -9.12
CA VAL A 162 22.19 0.80 -8.88
C VAL A 162 22.39 1.57 -10.18
N ARG A 163 21.96 2.83 -10.22
CA ARG A 163 22.56 3.77 -11.16
C ARG A 163 24.02 3.87 -10.71
N ASP A 164 24.99 3.73 -11.60
CA ASP A 164 26.42 3.92 -11.32
C ASP A 164 26.70 5.36 -10.82
N ILE A 165 26.23 5.67 -9.63
CA ILE A 165 26.36 6.95 -8.94
C ILE A 165 27.35 6.65 -7.82
N SER A 166 28.62 6.76 -8.15
CA SER A 166 29.68 6.86 -7.15
C SER A 166 29.50 8.16 -6.37
N PRO A 167 29.69 8.16 -5.03
CA PRO A 167 29.81 9.41 -4.31
C PRO A 167 30.96 10.23 -4.91
N ASP A 168 30.76 11.55 -5.01
CA ASP A 168 31.83 12.47 -5.40
C ASP A 168 32.98 12.34 -4.37
N PRO A 169 34.21 12.00 -4.77
CA PRO A 169 35.34 11.89 -3.85
C PRO A 169 35.73 13.22 -3.19
N SER A 170 35.06 14.34 -3.52
CA SER A 170 35.26 15.66 -2.95
C SER A 170 34.14 16.17 -2.02
N ALA A 171 33.12 15.34 -1.71
CA ALA A 171 32.04 15.67 -0.78
C ALA A 171 32.30 15.23 0.67
#